data_AF-A0A563ETD6-F1
#
_entry.id   AF-A0A563ETD6-F1
#
_cell.length_a   1.000
_cell.length_b   1.000
_cell.length_c   1.000
_cell.angle_alpha   90.00
_cell.angle_beta   90.00
_cell.angle_gamma   90.00
#
_symmetry.space_group_name_H-M   'P 1'
#
loop_
_entity.id
_entity.type
_entity.pdbx_description
1 polymer ?
#
loop_
_entity_poly.entity_id
_entity_poly.type
_entity_poly.pdbx_seq_one_letter_code
_entity_poly.pdbx_strand_id
1 'polypeptide(L)'
;MTVQVRAGLGEGRLVTAVESVLCRHPELRGDAARCFHRVEVGDPVAATPARLAEAGDRLESEEGLLQAVWLDAGPERSGRLLLVLHEQAGVSWQTLLPELVSGWTSSA
;
A
#
# COMPACT_ATOMS: atom_id res chain seq x y z
N MET A 1 -1.35 6.46 6.73
CA MET A 1 -1.94 5.44 7.63
C MET A 1 -1.03 4.21 7.69
N THR A 2 -1.00 3.48 8.79
CA THR A 2 -0.25 2.21 8.89
C THR A 2 -1.15 1.09 9.40
N VAL A 3 -1.07 -0.09 8.78
CA VAL A 3 -1.85 -1.29 9.11
C VAL A 3 -0.90 -2.44 9.41
N GLN A 4 -1.09 -3.12 10.54
CA GLN A 4 -0.36 -4.36 10.82
C GLN A 4 -0.95 -5.49 9.97
N VAL A 5 -0.10 -6.28 9.34
CA VAL A 5 -0.52 -7.31 8.40
C VAL A 5 0.16 -8.65 8.72
N ARG A 6 -0.53 -9.76 8.47
CA ARG A 6 0.02 -11.10 8.70
C ARG A 6 1.21 -11.38 7.79
N ALA A 7 2.02 -12.36 8.17
CA ALA A 7 3.04 -12.89 7.28
C ALA A 7 2.41 -13.54 6.03
N GLY A 8 3.18 -13.60 4.93
CA GLY A 8 2.76 -14.29 3.71
C GLY A 8 1.50 -13.70 3.05
N LEU A 9 1.41 -12.37 2.94
CA LEU A 9 0.33 -11.70 2.19
C LEU A 9 0.39 -12.01 0.69
N GLY A 10 1.59 -12.26 0.17
CA GLY A 10 1.86 -12.45 -1.25
C GLY A 10 1.93 -11.12 -2.00
N GLU A 11 3.07 -10.85 -2.62
CA GLU A 11 3.32 -9.60 -3.35
C GLU A 11 2.31 -9.41 -4.49
N GLY A 12 2.13 -10.42 -5.34
CA GLY A 12 1.16 -10.35 -6.45
C GLY A 12 -0.27 -10.09 -6.00
N ARG A 13 -0.67 -10.62 -4.85
CA ARG A 13 -2.01 -10.39 -4.29
C ARG A 13 -2.22 -8.95 -3.83
N LEU A 14 -1.18 -8.34 -3.25
CA LEU A 14 -1.23 -6.93 -2.86
C LEU A 14 -1.19 -6.01 -4.09
N VAL A 15 -0.42 -6.36 -5.12
CA VAL A 15 -0.43 -5.64 -6.41
C VAL A 15 -1.83 -5.67 -7.01
N THR A 16 -2.45 -6.86 -7.13
CA THR A 16 -3.83 -6.98 -7.63
C THR A 16 -4.85 -6.24 -6.76
N ALA A 17 -4.65 -6.19 -5.44
CA ALA A 17 -5.50 -5.40 -4.56
C ALA A 17 -5.41 -3.90 -4.86
N VAL A 18 -4.18 -3.39 -5.05
CA VAL A 18 -3.95 -1.98 -5.41
C VAL A 18 -4.49 -1.68 -6.81
N GLU A 19 -4.28 -2.56 -7.79
CA GLU A 19 -4.88 -2.46 -9.13
C GLU A 19 -6.41 -2.37 -9.05
N SER A 20 -7.04 -3.23 -8.24
CA SER A 20 -8.49 -3.23 -8.07
C SER A 20 -9.00 -1.93 -7.46
N VAL A 21 -8.24 -1.30 -6.55
CA VAL A 21 -8.56 0.01 -5.98
C VAL A 21 -8.44 1.09 -7.06
N LEU A 22 -7.33 1.13 -7.80
CA LEU A 22 -7.11 2.12 -8.86
C LEU A 22 -8.16 2.00 -9.99
N CYS A 23 -8.56 0.78 -10.35
CA CYS A 23 -9.60 0.53 -11.34
C CYS A 23 -10.98 1.07 -10.90
N ARG A 24 -11.28 1.05 -9.59
CA ARG A 24 -12.55 1.57 -9.05
C ARG A 24 -12.51 3.06 -8.76
N HIS A 25 -11.32 3.61 -8.56
CA HIS A 25 -11.08 5.00 -8.19
C HIS A 25 -10.18 5.70 -9.21
N PRO A 26 -10.70 5.99 -10.43
CA PRO A 26 -9.92 6.66 -11.48
C PRO A 26 -9.41 8.05 -11.05
N GLU A 27 -10.04 8.68 -10.05
CA GLU A 27 -9.60 9.93 -9.43
C GLU A 27 -8.23 9.82 -8.76
N LEU A 28 -7.84 8.62 -8.29
CA LEU A 28 -6.53 8.41 -7.67
C LEU A 28 -5.39 8.57 -8.67
N ARG A 29 -5.63 8.27 -9.95
CA ARG A 29 -4.63 8.28 -11.03
C ARG A 29 -3.41 7.39 -10.72
N GLY A 30 -2.69 6.99 -11.76
CA GLY A 30 -1.44 6.26 -11.62
C GLY A 30 -1.52 4.77 -11.93
N ASP A 31 -0.37 4.12 -11.72
CA ASP A 31 -0.07 2.76 -12.14
C ASP A 31 0.26 1.91 -10.91
N ALA A 32 -0.33 0.72 -10.78
CA ALA A 32 -0.16 -0.09 -9.58
C ALA A 32 1.29 -0.50 -9.33
N ALA A 33 2.10 -0.70 -10.37
CA ALA A 33 3.51 -1.05 -10.24
C ALA A 33 4.36 0.13 -9.72
N ARG A 34 3.88 1.37 -9.88
CA ARG A 34 4.50 2.58 -9.31
C ARG A 34 3.91 2.96 -7.95
N CYS A 35 2.67 2.58 -7.70
CA CYS A 35 2.00 2.85 -6.43
C CYS A 35 2.33 1.83 -5.35
N PHE A 36 2.77 0.61 -5.70
CA PHE A 36 3.08 -0.45 -4.75
C PHE A 36 4.58 -0.73 -4.64
N HIS A 37 5.08 -0.78 -3.40
CA HIS A 37 6.46 -1.18 -3.12
C HIS A 37 6.52 -2.21 -1.99
N ARG A 38 7.34 -3.25 -2.17
CA ARG A 38 7.72 -4.17 -1.09
C ARG A 38 9.13 -3.85 -0.63
N VAL A 39 9.32 -3.79 0.69
CA VAL A 39 10.63 -3.58 1.32
C VAL A 39 10.83 -4.64 2.39
N GLU A 40 11.84 -5.48 2.21
CA GLU A 40 12.25 -6.44 3.24
C GLU A 40 12.94 -5.70 4.39
N VAL A 41 12.49 -5.96 5.62
CA VAL A 41 12.98 -5.28 6.83
C VAL A 41 13.14 -6.25 7.99
N GLY A 42 14.19 -6.05 8.78
CA GLY A 42 14.40 -6.81 10.02
C GLY A 42 13.36 -6.48 11.10
N ASP A 43 13.00 -5.20 11.21
CA ASP A 43 12.01 -4.65 12.15
C ASP A 43 11.10 -3.63 11.42
N PRO A 44 9.84 -4.01 11.11
CA PRO A 44 8.87 -3.12 10.46
C PRO A 44 8.51 -1.88 11.29
N VAL A 45 8.50 -1.97 12.62
CA VAL A 45 8.12 -0.86 13.49
C VAL A 45 9.20 0.20 13.44
N ALA A 46 10.46 -0.21 13.62
CA ALA A 46 11.61 0.70 13.53
C ALA A 46 11.77 1.32 12.13
N ALA A 47 11.46 0.58 11.07
CA ALA A 47 11.56 1.08 9.69
C ALA A 47 10.43 2.05 9.30
N THR A 48 9.28 2.03 10.01
CA THR A 48 8.07 2.78 9.62
C THR A 48 8.30 4.27 9.34
N PRO A 49 8.98 5.05 10.20
CA PRO A 49 9.08 6.50 10.03
C PRO A 49 9.82 6.89 8.74
N ALA A 50 10.96 6.24 8.48
CA ALA A 50 11.77 6.51 7.28
C ALA A 50 11.01 6.11 6.02
N ARG A 51 10.42 4.90 6.01
CA ARG A 51 9.68 4.39 4.85
C ARG A 51 8.42 5.20 4.54
N LEU A 52 7.78 5.76 5.56
CA LEU A 52 6.62 6.63 5.39
C LEU A 52 7.02 7.98 4.76
N ALA A 53 8.13 8.58 5.19
CA ALA A 53 8.66 9.80 4.58
C ALA A 53 9.01 9.59 3.11
N GLU A 54 9.75 8.52 2.79
CA GLU A 54 10.11 8.18 1.40
C GLU A 54 8.88 7.91 0.52
N ALA A 55 7.81 7.35 1.09
CA ALA A 55 6.54 7.17 0.38
C ALA A 55 5.82 8.50 0.11
N GLY A 56 5.92 9.46 1.04
CA GLY A 56 5.42 10.82 0.83
C GLY A 56 6.19 11.53 -0.28
N ASP A 57 7.52 11.46 -0.28
CA ASP A 57 8.34 12.08 -1.33
C ASP A 57 8.02 11.53 -2.73
N ARG A 58 7.80 10.21 -2.83
CA ARG A 58 7.34 9.58 -4.08
C ARG A 58 5.95 10.04 -4.49
N LEU A 59 5.04 10.15 -3.54
CA LEU A 59 3.67 10.61 -3.82
C LEU A 59 3.65 12.03 -4.42
N GLU A 60 4.53 12.91 -3.95
CA GLU A 60 4.65 14.28 -4.49
C GLU A 60 5.33 14.30 -5.88
N SER A 61 6.17 13.32 -6.19
CA SER A 61 6.93 13.25 -7.45
C SER A 61 6.22 12.48 -8.57
N GLU A 62 5.31 11.56 -8.24
CA GLU A 62 4.65 10.68 -9.20
C GLU A 62 3.26 11.23 -9.58
N GLU A 63 2.74 10.85 -10.75
CA GLU A 63 1.42 11.31 -11.24
C GLU A 63 0.21 10.67 -10.52
N GLY A 64 0.42 9.95 -9.41
CA GLY A 64 -0.60 9.22 -8.67
C GLY A 64 -0.86 9.80 -7.29
N LEU A 65 -2.08 9.62 -6.78
CA LEU A 65 -2.53 10.14 -5.48
C LEU A 65 -2.52 9.07 -4.38
N LEU A 66 -1.98 7.88 -4.64
CA LEU A 66 -1.86 6.78 -3.68
C LEU A 66 -0.45 6.15 -3.73
N GLN A 67 0.11 5.86 -2.56
CA GLN A 67 1.31 5.03 -2.37
C GLN A 67 1.03 3.96 -1.30
N ALA A 68 1.39 2.72 -1.61
CA ALA A 68 1.26 1.55 -0.75
C ALA A 68 2.63 0.87 -0.58
N VAL A 69 3.13 0.81 0.65
CA VAL A 69 4.43 0.20 0.95
C VAL A 69 4.27 -0.95 1.93
N TRP A 70 4.57 -2.17 1.50
CA TRP A 70 4.61 -3.33 2.38
C TRP A 70 6.00 -3.51 2.97
N LEU A 71 6.11 -3.30 4.28
CA LEU A 71 7.27 -3.65 5.09
C LEU A 71 7.18 -5.13 5.45
N ASP A 72 7.93 -5.95 4.72
CA ASP A 72 7.94 -7.39 4.84
C ASP A 72 8.98 -7.84 5.88
N ALA A 73 8.51 -8.45 6.97
CA ALA A 73 9.37 -8.99 8.03
C ALA A 73 9.84 -10.44 7.75
N GLY A 74 9.49 -10.97 6.58
CA GLY A 74 9.71 -12.36 6.18
C GLY A 74 8.48 -13.25 6.39
N PRO A 75 8.58 -14.55 6.03
CA PRO A 75 7.45 -15.46 5.94
C PRO A 75 6.83 -15.86 7.29
N GLU A 76 7.54 -15.64 8.40
CA GLU A 76 7.12 -16.07 9.74
C GLU A 76 6.64 -14.91 10.62
N ARG A 77 6.93 -13.66 10.24
CA ARG A 77 6.69 -12.48 11.08
C ARG A 77 5.70 -11.54 10.43
N SER A 78 4.81 -10.98 11.24
CA SER A 78 3.88 -9.95 10.79
C SER A 78 4.63 -8.73 10.25
N GLY A 79 4.20 -8.28 9.09
CA GLY A 79 4.71 -7.06 8.45
C GLY A 79 3.86 -5.84 8.80
N ARG A 80 4.11 -4.75 8.07
CA ARG A 80 3.29 -3.53 8.14
C ARG A 80 3.04 -3.00 6.74
N LEU A 81 1.79 -2.63 6.47
CA LEU A 81 1.42 -1.93 5.25
C LEU A 81 1.29 -0.43 5.56
N LEU A 82 2.06 0.38 4.85
CA LEU A 82 1.98 1.84 4.89
C LEU A 82 1.13 2.30 3.71
N LEU A 83 0.18 3.17 3.97
CA LEU A 83 -0.71 3.74 2.97
C LEU A 83 -0.62 5.26 3.07
N VAL A 84 -0.22 5.91 1.97
CA VAL A 84 -0.13 7.37 1.85
C VAL A 84 -1.05 7.81 0.73
N LEU A 85 -1.87 8.83 1.00
CA LEU A 85 -2.87 9.35 0.08
C LEU A 85 -2.71 10.85 0.03
N HIS A 86 -2.79 11.40 -1.18
CA HIS A 86 -2.76 12.84 -1.37
C HIS A 86 -4.13 13.42 -0.96
N GLU A 87 -4.16 14.57 -0.28
CA GLU A 87 -5.44 15.18 0.14
C GLU A 87 -6.40 15.49 -1.05
N GLN A 88 -5.86 15.70 -2.26
CA GLN A 88 -6.59 15.92 -3.52
C GLN A 88 -7.31 14.66 -4.02
N ALA A 89 -7.04 13.49 -3.46
CA ALA A 89 -7.66 12.22 -3.87
C ALA A 89 -9.19 12.24 -3.71
N GLY A 90 -9.73 13.06 -2.82
CA GLY A 90 -11.18 13.17 -2.60
C GLY A 90 -11.83 11.92 -1.99
N VAL A 91 -11.04 10.88 -1.67
CA VAL A 91 -11.49 9.61 -1.08
C VAL A 91 -10.85 9.40 0.29
N SER A 92 -11.54 8.64 1.14
CA SER A 92 -11.09 8.37 2.50
C SER A 92 -10.51 6.97 2.64
N TRP A 93 -9.63 6.77 3.62
CA TRP A 93 -9.14 5.44 3.96
C TRP A 93 -10.24 4.44 4.33
N GLN A 94 -11.36 4.92 4.89
CA GLN A 94 -12.50 4.06 5.21
C GLN A 94 -13.18 3.50 3.97
N THR A 95 -13.07 4.20 2.83
CA THR A 95 -13.54 3.73 1.52
C THR A 95 -12.53 2.78 0.88
N LEU A 96 -11.23 3.14 0.91
CA LEU A 96 -10.19 2.39 0.22
C LEU A 96 -9.81 1.07 0.92
N LEU A 97 -9.82 1.02 2.25
CA LEU A 97 -9.41 -0.17 2.99
C LEU A 97 -10.29 -1.40 2.72
N PRO A 98 -11.63 -1.32 2.76
CA PRO A 98 -12.49 -2.45 2.40
C PRO A 98 -12.25 -2.96 0.98
N GLU A 99 -12.02 -2.04 0.02
CA GLU A 99 -11.74 -2.39 -1.38
C GLU A 99 -10.39 -3.09 -1.54
N LEU A 100 -9.36 -2.62 -0.84
CA LEU A 100 -8.04 -3.26 -0.80
C LEU A 100 -8.15 -4.69 -0.23
N VAL A 101 -8.88 -4.85 0.88
CA VAL A 101 -9.10 -6.18 1.50
C VAL A 101 -9.87 -7.10 0.56
N SER A 102 -10.89 -6.58 -0.13
CA SER A 102 -11.68 -7.31 -1.12
C SER A 102 -10.82 -7.79 -2.29
N GLY A 103 -10.03 -6.90 -2.90
CA GLY A 103 -9.11 -7.25 -4.00
C GLY A 103 -8.04 -8.26 -3.57
N TRP A 104 -7.49 -8.11 -2.37
CA TRP A 104 -6.54 -9.07 -1.82
C TRP A 104 -7.18 -10.44 -1.55
N THR A 105 -8.43 -10.48 -1.08
CA THR A 105 -9.14 -11.74 -0.82
C THR A 105 -9.55 -12.45 -2.11
N SER A 106 -9.93 -11.69 -3.14
CA SER A 106 -10.33 -12.24 -4.45
C SER A 106 -9.16 -12.74 -5.30
N SER A 107 -7.92 -12.38 -4.96
CA SER A 107 -6.69 -12.89 -5.59
C SER A 107 -6.12 -14.13 -4.91
N ALA A 108 -6.86 -14.70 -3.94
CA ALA A 108 -6.51 -15.92 -3.21
C ALA A 108 -6.71 -17.19 -4.05
#